data_AF-A0A1J3K2H1-F1
#
_entry.id   AF-A0A1J3K2H1-F1
#
_cell.length_a   1.000
_cell.length_b   1.000
_cell.length_c   1.000
_cell.angle_alpha   90.00
_cell.angle_beta   90.00
_cell.angle_gamma   90.00
#
_symmetry.space_group_name_H-M   'P 1'
#
loop_
_entity.id
_entity.type
_entity.pdbx_description
1 polymer ?
#
loop_
_entity_poly.entity_id
_entity_poly.type
_entity_poly.pdbx_seq_one_letter_code
_entity_poly.pdbx_strand_id
1 'polypeptide(L)'
;EYPDRMMMTFSVFPSPKVSDTVVEPYNATLSVHQLVENADECMVLDNEALYDICFRTLKLANPTFGDLNHLISATMSGVTCCLRFPGQLNSDLRKLAVNLIPFPRLHFFMVGFAPLTSRGSQQYSALSVPELTQQMWDSKNMMCAADPRHGRYLTASAVFRGKMSTKEVDEQMMNVQNKNSSYFVEWIPNNVKSSVCDIAPTGLKMSSTFIGNSTSIQEMFR
;
A
#
# COMPACT_ATOMS: atom_id res chain seq x y z
N GLU A 1 25.22 12.06 -7.78
CA GLU A 1 25.04 13.33 -8.50
C GLU A 1 24.00 14.25 -7.84
N TYR A 2 22.93 13.71 -7.24
CA TYR A 2 21.90 14.52 -6.55
C TYR A 2 21.60 14.04 -5.11
N PRO A 3 22.43 14.39 -4.11
CA PRO A 3 22.27 13.89 -2.73
C PRO A 3 21.07 14.49 -1.97
N ASP A 4 20.61 15.69 -2.33
CA ASP A 4 19.50 16.37 -1.62
C ASP A 4 18.10 16.02 -2.15
N ARG A 5 18.03 15.13 -3.15
CA ARG A 5 16.77 14.74 -3.82
C ARG A 5 16.26 13.43 -3.22
N MET A 6 14.97 13.42 -2.89
CA MET A 6 14.28 12.21 -2.43
C MET A 6 14.21 11.17 -3.55
N MET A 7 14.56 9.93 -3.25
CA MET A 7 14.47 8.77 -4.14
C MET A 7 13.38 7.81 -3.65
N MET A 8 12.26 7.80 -4.37
CA MET A 8 11.18 6.81 -4.21
C MET A 8 11.28 5.75 -5.30
N THR A 9 11.15 4.49 -4.93
CA THR A 9 11.16 3.34 -5.85
C THR A 9 9.87 2.53 -5.72
N PHE A 10 9.39 2.00 -6.85
CA PHE A 10 8.34 0.96 -6.89
C PHE A 10 9.01 -0.33 -7.33
N SER A 11 9.25 -1.23 -6.39
CA SER A 11 10.06 -2.42 -6.61
C SER A 11 9.16 -3.66 -6.63
N VAL A 12 9.12 -4.33 -7.78
CA VAL A 12 8.38 -5.59 -7.94
C VAL A 12 9.29 -6.75 -7.55
N PHE A 13 8.90 -7.48 -6.51
CA PHE A 13 9.59 -8.64 -6.01
C PHE A 13 9.17 -9.89 -6.82
N PRO A 14 10.14 -10.74 -7.15
CA PRO A 14 9.87 -11.98 -7.84
C PRO A 14 9.10 -12.95 -6.94
N SER A 15 8.30 -13.82 -7.56
CA SER A 15 7.65 -14.93 -6.86
C SER A 15 7.78 -16.21 -7.67
N PRO A 16 8.09 -17.34 -7.02
CA PRO A 16 8.18 -18.65 -7.68
C PRO A 16 6.84 -19.13 -8.26
N LYS A 17 5.70 -18.51 -7.89
CA LYS A 17 4.40 -18.82 -8.49
C LYS A 17 4.17 -18.14 -9.85
N VAL A 18 4.93 -17.09 -10.15
CA VAL A 18 4.73 -16.25 -11.34
C VAL A 18 5.89 -16.37 -12.34
N SER A 19 7.08 -16.75 -11.87
CA SER A 19 8.25 -16.93 -12.74
C SER A 19 9.03 -18.20 -12.40
N ASP A 20 9.47 -18.90 -13.45
CA ASP A 20 10.28 -20.14 -13.37
C ASP A 20 11.80 -19.84 -13.32
N THR A 21 12.20 -18.57 -13.22
CA THR A 21 13.61 -18.17 -13.32
C THR A 21 14.35 -18.36 -12.00
N VAL A 22 15.16 -19.41 -11.92
CA VAL A 22 15.91 -19.81 -10.70
C VAL A 22 16.96 -18.79 -10.22
N VAL A 23 17.33 -17.80 -11.06
CA VAL A 23 18.32 -16.77 -10.69
C VAL A 23 17.70 -15.51 -10.07
N GLU A 24 16.37 -15.43 -9.99
CA GLU A 24 15.67 -14.28 -9.42
C GLU A 24 16.03 -13.97 -7.96
N PRO A 25 16.20 -14.96 -7.06
CA PRO A 25 16.61 -14.69 -5.69
C PRO A 25 17.96 -13.98 -5.61
N TYR A 26 18.93 -14.37 -6.45
CA TYR A 26 20.25 -13.73 -6.48
C TYR A 26 20.15 -12.26 -6.88
N ASN A 27 19.37 -11.97 -7.91
CA ASN A 27 19.14 -10.60 -8.38
C ASN A 27 18.41 -9.77 -7.31
N ALA A 28 17.37 -10.33 -6.71
CA ALA A 28 16.61 -9.65 -5.65
C ALA A 28 17.49 -9.33 -4.43
N THR A 29 18.29 -10.28 -3.95
CA THR A 29 19.20 -10.04 -2.81
C THR A 29 20.23 -8.95 -3.10
N LEU A 30 20.85 -8.96 -4.29
CA LEU A 30 21.82 -7.93 -4.68
C LEU A 30 21.16 -6.56 -4.85
N SER A 31 19.96 -6.50 -5.44
CA SER A 31 19.20 -5.25 -5.61
C SER A 31 18.71 -4.69 -4.27
N VAL A 32 18.20 -5.52 -3.36
CA VAL A 32 17.75 -5.09 -2.04
C VAL A 32 18.89 -4.46 -1.25
N HIS A 33 20.11 -5.03 -1.31
CA HIS A 33 21.26 -4.42 -0.66
C HIS A 33 21.52 -2.97 -1.14
N GLN A 34 21.35 -2.70 -2.44
CA GLN A 34 21.47 -1.35 -2.99
C GLN A 34 20.30 -0.45 -2.59
N LEU A 35 19.07 -0.99 -2.52
CA LEU A 35 17.88 -0.22 -2.12
C LEU A 35 17.92 0.18 -0.63
N VAL A 36 18.52 -0.65 0.24
CA VAL A 36 18.65 -0.34 1.67
C VAL A 36 19.49 0.92 1.91
N GLU A 37 20.55 1.13 1.11
CA GLU A 37 21.49 2.24 1.32
C GLU A 37 21.17 3.48 0.46
N ASN A 38 20.58 3.30 -0.72
CA ASN A 38 20.46 4.38 -1.71
C ASN A 38 19.04 4.90 -1.94
N ALA A 39 17.99 4.17 -1.54
CA ALA A 39 16.61 4.62 -1.70
C ALA A 39 16.10 5.24 -0.39
N ASP A 40 15.34 6.33 -0.47
CA ASP A 40 14.67 6.91 0.70
C ASP A 40 13.35 6.19 0.98
N GLU A 41 12.64 5.76 -0.07
CA GLU A 41 11.35 5.07 0.05
C GLU A 41 11.27 3.92 -0.94
N CYS A 42 10.86 2.74 -0.49
CA CYS A 42 10.66 1.57 -1.33
C CYS A 42 9.24 1.03 -1.17
N MET A 43 8.41 1.22 -2.19
CA MET A 43 7.10 0.61 -2.27
C MET A 43 7.26 -0.81 -2.76
N VAL A 44 7.04 -1.78 -1.87
CA VAL A 44 7.20 -3.20 -2.15
C VAL A 44 5.93 -3.72 -2.81
N LEU A 45 6.08 -4.25 -4.01
CA LEU A 45 5.04 -4.91 -4.77
C LEU A 45 5.45 -6.36 -4.97
N ASP A 46 4.59 -7.31 -4.66
CA ASP A 46 4.89 -8.72 -4.81
C ASP A 46 3.96 -9.39 -5.82
N ASN A 47 4.57 -10.06 -6.79
CA ASN A 47 3.84 -10.81 -7.81
C ASN A 47 2.99 -11.93 -7.21
N GLU A 48 3.39 -12.54 -6.09
CA GLU A 48 2.60 -13.57 -5.41
C GLU A 48 1.28 -13.00 -4.89
N ALA A 49 1.36 -11.91 -4.13
CA ALA A 49 0.19 -11.26 -3.55
C ALA A 49 -0.72 -10.68 -4.64
N LEU A 50 -0.14 -10.08 -5.68
CA LEU A 50 -0.89 -9.57 -6.83
C LEU A 50 -1.64 -10.69 -7.56
N TYR A 51 -1.01 -11.85 -7.76
CA TYR A 51 -1.64 -13.02 -8.36
C TYR A 51 -2.79 -13.55 -7.48
N ASP A 52 -2.54 -13.69 -6.18
CA ASP A 52 -3.55 -14.15 -5.22
C ASP A 52 -4.75 -13.20 -5.13
N ILE A 53 -4.54 -11.88 -5.21
CA ILE A 53 -5.63 -10.89 -5.30
C ILE A 53 -6.45 -11.09 -6.58
N CYS A 54 -5.80 -11.19 -7.73
CA CYS A 54 -6.47 -11.41 -9.02
C CYS A 54 -7.30 -12.70 -9.03
N PHE A 55 -6.72 -13.80 -8.52
CA PHE A 55 -7.35 -15.10 -8.52
C PHE A 55 -8.45 -15.22 -7.46
N ARG A 56 -8.18 -14.85 -6.20
CA ARG A 56 -9.10 -15.06 -5.06
C ARG A 56 -10.11 -13.95 -4.89
N THR A 57 -9.69 -12.69 -5.03
CA THR A 57 -10.54 -11.52 -4.75
C THR A 57 -11.29 -11.08 -6.01
N LEU A 58 -10.59 -10.92 -7.14
CA LEU A 58 -11.21 -10.51 -8.41
C LEU A 58 -11.88 -11.66 -9.18
N LYS A 59 -11.68 -12.91 -8.75
CA LYS A 59 -12.25 -14.13 -9.34
C LYS A 59 -11.84 -14.34 -10.81
N LEU A 60 -10.63 -13.95 -11.17
CA LEU A 60 -10.06 -14.20 -12.49
C LEU A 60 -9.46 -15.61 -12.53
N ALA A 61 -9.98 -16.49 -13.38
CA ALA A 61 -9.53 -17.88 -13.46
C ALA A 61 -8.07 -18.01 -13.93
N ASN A 62 -7.65 -17.17 -14.88
CA ASN A 62 -6.30 -17.12 -15.42
C ASN A 62 -5.78 -15.67 -15.41
N PRO A 63 -5.19 -15.19 -14.30
CA PRO A 63 -4.59 -13.87 -14.22
C PRO A 63 -3.46 -13.71 -15.25
N THR A 64 -3.48 -12.61 -16.01
CA THR A 64 -2.42 -12.25 -16.95
C THR A 64 -1.54 -11.14 -16.39
N PHE A 65 -0.34 -10.92 -16.93
CA PHE A 65 0.49 -9.76 -16.55
C PHE A 65 -0.24 -8.42 -16.75
N GLY A 66 -1.19 -8.34 -17.68
CA GLY A 66 -2.03 -7.16 -17.85
C GLY A 66 -2.88 -6.86 -16.61
N ASP A 67 -3.41 -7.89 -15.95
CA ASP A 67 -4.22 -7.75 -14.74
C ASP A 67 -3.36 -7.32 -13.53
N LEU A 68 -2.16 -7.89 -13.40
CA LEU A 68 -1.20 -7.50 -12.36
C LEU A 68 -0.77 -6.04 -12.55
N ASN A 69 -0.45 -5.64 -13.79
CA ASN A 69 -0.07 -4.27 -14.13
C ASN A 69 -1.21 -3.28 -13.88
N HIS A 70 -2.46 -3.68 -14.07
CA HIS A 70 -3.61 -2.86 -13.71
C HIS A 70 -3.64 -2.55 -12.20
N LEU A 71 -3.41 -3.55 -11.34
CA LEU A 71 -3.33 -3.34 -9.89
C LEU A 71 -2.16 -2.44 -9.49
N ILE A 72 -0.98 -2.69 -10.05
CA ILE A 72 0.21 -1.86 -9.80
C ILE A 72 -0.05 -0.40 -10.20
N SER A 73 -0.59 -0.17 -11.39
CA SER A 73 -0.88 1.19 -11.87
C SER A 73 -1.89 1.93 -11.00
N ALA A 74 -2.91 1.23 -10.48
CA ALA A 74 -3.89 1.80 -9.56
C ALA A 74 -3.22 2.24 -8.24
N THR A 75 -2.36 1.39 -7.67
CA THR A 75 -1.58 1.70 -6.47
C THR A 75 -0.62 2.87 -6.69
N MET A 76 0.16 2.87 -7.78
CA MET A 76 1.07 3.97 -8.12
C MET A 76 0.31 5.30 -8.30
N SER A 77 -0.87 5.26 -8.93
CA SER A 77 -1.75 6.42 -9.06
C SER A 77 -2.24 6.89 -7.68
N GLY A 78 -2.56 5.96 -6.78
CA GLY A 78 -2.94 6.24 -5.40
C GLY A 78 -1.86 6.95 -4.60
N VAL A 79 -0.66 6.36 -4.53
CA VAL A 79 0.50 6.87 -3.78
C VAL A 79 0.91 8.27 -4.26
N THR A 80 0.97 8.47 -5.59
CA THR A 80 1.37 9.76 -6.17
C THR A 80 0.24 10.78 -6.26
N CYS A 81 -0.96 10.47 -5.78
CA CYS A 81 -2.12 11.35 -5.91
C CYS A 81 -1.89 12.71 -5.24
N CYS A 82 -1.28 12.72 -4.05
CA CYS A 82 -1.00 13.94 -3.30
C CYS A 82 -0.01 14.89 -3.98
N LEU A 83 0.75 14.40 -4.98
CA LEU A 83 1.69 15.20 -5.78
C LEU A 83 1.04 15.78 -7.04
N ARG A 84 0.07 15.04 -7.59
CA ARG A 84 -0.53 15.36 -8.90
C ARG A 84 -1.76 16.24 -8.80
N PHE A 85 -2.47 16.15 -7.67
CA PHE A 85 -3.74 16.83 -7.49
C PHE A 85 -3.76 17.68 -6.22
N PRO A 86 -4.43 18.84 -6.25
CA PRO A 86 -4.77 19.53 -5.01
C PRO A 86 -5.74 18.67 -4.21
N GLY A 87 -5.50 18.55 -2.91
CA GLY A 87 -6.35 17.84 -1.97
C GLY A 87 -6.54 18.66 -0.71
N GLN A 88 -7.58 18.32 0.06
CA GLN A 88 -7.89 19.00 1.31
C GLN A 88 -6.80 18.75 2.37
N LEU A 89 -6.18 17.57 2.31
CA LEU A 89 -5.11 17.17 3.21
C LEU A 89 -3.98 16.52 2.38
N ASN A 90 -3.00 17.33 1.97
CA ASN A 90 -1.90 16.89 1.13
C ASN A 90 -0.65 16.50 1.96
N SER A 91 -0.01 15.43 1.49
CA SER A 91 1.30 14.96 1.93
C SER A 91 2.24 14.96 0.73
N ASP A 92 3.26 15.81 0.74
CA ASP A 92 4.37 15.77 -0.20
C ASP A 92 5.27 14.56 0.08
N LEU A 93 6.11 14.17 -0.89
CA LEU A 93 7.03 13.03 -0.74
C LEU A 93 7.90 13.14 0.52
N ARG A 94 8.43 14.33 0.80
CA ARG A 94 9.27 14.52 1.97
C ARG A 94 8.49 14.34 3.27
N LYS A 95 7.25 14.84 3.34
CA LYS A 95 6.37 14.65 4.51
C LYS A 95 5.92 13.20 4.65
N LEU A 96 5.76 12.46 3.55
CA LEU A 96 5.48 11.03 3.58
C LEU A 96 6.66 10.27 4.18
N ALA A 97 7.88 10.49 3.69
CA ALA A 97 9.11 9.94 4.28
C ALA A 97 9.24 10.25 5.77
N VAL A 98 9.14 11.53 6.16
CA VAL A 98 9.32 11.96 7.55
C VAL A 98 8.27 11.36 8.49
N ASN A 99 7.03 11.16 8.01
CA ASN A 99 5.97 10.58 8.83
C ASN A 99 6.04 9.05 8.89
N LEU A 100 6.52 8.39 7.84
CA LEU A 100 6.46 6.94 7.72
C LEU A 100 7.77 6.23 8.05
N ILE A 101 8.91 6.91 8.04
CA ILE A 101 10.23 6.31 8.26
C ILE A 101 10.76 6.72 9.63
N PRO A 102 10.54 5.91 10.69
CA PRO A 102 11.15 6.18 11.99
C PRO A 102 12.66 5.90 11.99
N PHE A 103 13.12 4.98 11.14
CA PHE A 103 14.52 4.55 11.06
C PHE A 103 14.97 4.48 9.59
N PRO A 104 16.13 5.03 9.21
CA PRO A 104 16.53 5.18 7.80
C PRO A 104 16.55 3.89 6.97
N ARG A 105 16.83 2.73 7.58
CA ARG A 105 16.88 1.42 6.88
C ARG A 105 15.53 0.69 6.86
N LEU A 106 14.51 1.21 7.55
CA LEU A 106 13.17 0.65 7.63
C LEU A 106 12.21 1.48 6.77
N HIS A 107 12.53 1.57 5.48
CA HIS A 107 11.82 2.36 4.47
C HIS A 107 11.13 1.49 3.40
N PHE A 108 10.95 0.20 3.69
CA PHE A 108 10.18 -0.72 2.87
C PHE A 108 8.72 -0.68 3.29
N PHE A 109 7.85 -0.28 2.38
CA PHE A 109 6.43 -0.13 2.63
C PHE A 109 5.62 -1.24 1.97
N MET A 110 4.70 -1.80 2.76
CA MET A 110 3.61 -2.62 2.26
C MET A 110 2.53 -1.69 1.70
N VAL A 111 2.18 -1.87 0.44
CA VAL A 111 1.12 -1.08 -0.19
C VAL A 111 -0.15 -1.89 -0.37
N GLY A 112 -1.29 -1.23 -0.28
CA GLY A 112 -2.60 -1.82 -0.49
C GLY A 112 -3.50 -0.88 -1.28
N PHE A 113 -4.47 -1.45 -1.99
CA PHE A 113 -5.47 -0.68 -2.73
C PHE A 113 -6.86 -1.17 -2.38
N ALA A 114 -7.78 -0.24 -2.17
CA ALA A 114 -9.19 -0.50 -2.06
C ALA A 114 -9.98 0.54 -2.89
N PRO A 115 -11.10 0.16 -3.51
CA PRO A 115 -11.73 -1.15 -3.46
C PRO A 115 -11.15 -2.15 -4.46
N LEU A 116 -11.14 -3.43 -4.08
CA LEU A 116 -10.86 -4.55 -4.98
C LEU A 116 -12.16 -5.33 -5.22
N THR A 117 -12.97 -4.84 -6.16
CA THR A 117 -14.24 -5.47 -6.53
C THR A 117 -14.12 -6.17 -7.88
N SER A 118 -14.69 -7.38 -7.96
CA SER A 118 -14.81 -8.09 -9.24
C SER A 118 -15.78 -7.33 -10.17
N ARG A 119 -15.62 -7.49 -11.50
CA ARG A 119 -16.48 -6.85 -12.50
C ARG A 119 -17.98 -7.17 -12.30
N GLY A 120 -18.30 -8.37 -11.79
CA GLY A 120 -19.67 -8.78 -11.51
C GLY A 120 -20.24 -8.22 -10.20
N SER A 121 -19.40 -7.95 -9.20
CA SER A 121 -19.82 -7.43 -7.89
C SER A 121 -19.79 -5.89 -7.81
N GLN A 122 -19.17 -5.22 -8.77
CA GLN A 122 -19.00 -3.76 -8.79
C GLN A 122 -20.34 -2.99 -8.78
N GLN A 123 -21.40 -3.55 -9.38
CA GLN A 123 -22.73 -2.93 -9.40
C GLN A 123 -23.49 -3.06 -8.07
N TYR A 124 -23.13 -4.03 -7.22
CA TYR A 124 -23.83 -4.35 -5.98
C TYR A 124 -23.10 -3.85 -4.72
N SER A 125 -21.86 -3.37 -4.85
CA SER A 125 -21.06 -2.89 -3.72
C SER A 125 -21.34 -1.41 -3.44
N ALA A 126 -21.93 -1.12 -2.28
CA ALA A 126 -22.17 0.23 -1.80
C ALA A 126 -20.90 0.79 -1.12
N LEU A 127 -19.96 1.26 -1.94
CA LEU A 127 -18.70 1.84 -1.47
C LEU A 127 -18.94 2.97 -0.45
N SER A 128 -18.51 2.76 0.79
CA SER A 128 -18.55 3.74 1.88
C SER A 128 -17.16 3.88 2.52
N VAL A 129 -16.93 4.98 3.26
CA VAL A 129 -15.65 5.21 3.95
C VAL A 129 -15.33 4.08 4.94
N PRO A 130 -16.27 3.59 5.78
CA PRO A 130 -15.99 2.47 6.68
C PRO A 130 -15.60 1.18 5.95
N GLU A 131 -16.25 0.87 4.83
CA GLU A 131 -15.92 -0.31 4.03
C GLU A 131 -14.53 -0.20 3.40
N LEU A 132 -14.16 0.96 2.86
CA LEU A 132 -12.81 1.22 2.33
C LEU A 132 -11.76 1.08 3.43
N THR A 133 -12.03 1.64 4.62
CA THR A 133 -11.14 1.51 5.77
C THR A 133 -11.01 0.07 6.24
N GLN A 134 -12.08 -0.71 6.24
CA GLN A 134 -11.99 -2.12 6.61
C GLN A 134 -11.21 -2.93 5.56
N GLN A 135 -11.44 -2.70 4.27
CA GLN A 135 -10.74 -3.39 3.19
C GLN A 135 -9.25 -3.09 3.18
N MET A 136 -8.84 -1.84 3.43
CA MET A 136 -7.42 -1.46 3.44
C MET A 136 -6.60 -2.20 4.51
N TRP A 137 -7.22 -2.60 5.63
CA TRP A 137 -6.55 -3.31 6.74
C TRP A 137 -6.71 -4.83 6.64
N ASP A 138 -7.37 -5.33 5.60
CA ASP A 138 -7.45 -6.76 5.32
C ASP A 138 -6.15 -7.24 4.69
N SER A 139 -5.60 -8.35 5.20
CA SER A 139 -4.34 -8.93 4.70
C SER A 139 -4.45 -9.36 3.24
N LYS A 140 -5.67 -9.72 2.80
CA LYS A 140 -5.96 -10.13 1.42
C LYS A 140 -5.84 -9.01 0.39
N ASN A 141 -5.86 -7.75 0.82
CA ASN A 141 -5.80 -6.58 -0.07
C ASN A 141 -4.40 -5.94 -0.08
N MET A 142 -3.45 -6.53 0.64
CA MET A 142 -2.04 -6.13 0.62
C MET A 142 -1.38 -6.65 -0.66
N MET A 143 -0.64 -5.78 -1.33
CA MET A 143 0.11 -6.11 -2.56
C MET A 143 1.48 -6.71 -2.24
N CYS A 144 1.63 -7.30 -1.05
CA CYS A 144 2.87 -7.84 -0.53
C CYS A 144 2.49 -9.14 0.22
N ALA A 145 3.18 -10.27 -0.04
CA ALA A 145 2.86 -11.56 0.59
C ALA A 145 3.43 -11.65 2.01
N ALA A 146 3.00 -10.73 2.86
CA ALA A 146 3.24 -10.77 4.30
C ALA A 146 1.90 -10.57 5.02
N ASP A 147 1.65 -11.35 6.08
CA ASP A 147 0.46 -11.13 6.91
C ASP A 147 0.76 -10.01 7.93
N PRO A 148 0.07 -8.86 7.86
CA PRO A 148 0.31 -7.77 8.80
C PRO A 148 0.05 -8.15 10.26
N ARG A 149 -0.71 -9.23 10.52
CA ARG A 149 -1.03 -9.72 11.86
C ARG A 149 0.15 -10.40 12.55
N HIS A 150 1.14 -10.89 11.81
CA HIS A 150 2.36 -11.47 12.37
C HIS A 150 3.37 -10.40 12.83
N GLY A 151 3.10 -9.13 12.55
CA GLY A 151 3.93 -8.00 12.93
C GLY A 151 3.16 -6.91 13.65
N ARG A 152 3.82 -5.76 13.79
CA ARG A 152 3.20 -4.51 14.23
C ARG A 152 3.50 -3.42 13.21
N TYR A 153 2.52 -2.54 13.01
CA TYR A 153 2.69 -1.33 12.23
C TYR A 153 3.49 -0.30 13.03
N LEU A 154 4.67 0.05 12.50
CA LEU A 154 5.44 1.19 12.99
C LEU A 154 4.66 2.47 12.67
N THR A 155 4.34 2.66 11.39
CA THR A 155 3.64 3.81 10.85
C THR A 155 2.73 3.37 9.71
N ALA A 156 1.69 4.14 9.41
CA ALA A 156 0.82 3.89 8.27
C ALA A 156 0.29 5.20 7.70
N SER A 157 0.06 5.22 6.38
CA SER A 157 -0.63 6.28 5.69
C SER A 157 -1.79 5.73 4.87
N ALA A 158 -2.92 6.43 4.91
CA ALA A 158 -4.07 6.14 4.09
C ALA A 158 -4.41 7.36 3.24
N VAL A 159 -4.31 7.17 1.92
CA VAL A 159 -4.64 8.18 0.93
C VAL A 159 -6.02 7.87 0.37
N PHE A 160 -7.01 8.65 0.79
CA PHE A 160 -8.37 8.56 0.29
C PHE A 160 -8.58 9.49 -0.91
N ARG A 161 -9.35 9.02 -1.89
CA ARG A 161 -9.68 9.76 -3.11
C ARG A 161 -11.17 9.75 -3.38
N GLY A 162 -11.70 10.91 -3.77
CA GLY A 162 -13.11 11.15 -4.04
C GLY A 162 -13.75 12.10 -3.03
N LYS A 163 -14.99 12.51 -3.32
CA LYS A 163 -15.74 13.43 -2.45
C LYS A 163 -16.20 12.71 -1.19
N MET A 164 -15.56 12.99 -0.05
CA MET A 164 -15.89 12.42 1.24
C MET A 164 -15.69 13.41 2.38
N SER A 165 -16.30 13.13 3.53
CA SER A 165 -16.12 13.94 4.74
C SER A 165 -14.81 13.58 5.42
N THR A 166 -13.91 14.56 5.58
CA THR A 166 -12.65 14.39 6.33
C THR A 166 -12.90 13.93 7.76
N LYS A 167 -13.95 14.43 8.39
CA LYS A 167 -14.38 14.02 9.73
C LYS A 167 -14.69 12.52 9.80
N GLU A 168 -15.41 12.00 8.82
CA GLU A 168 -15.77 10.57 8.77
C GLU A 168 -14.52 9.70 8.58
N VAL A 169 -13.59 10.14 7.71
CA VAL A 169 -12.30 9.47 7.52
C VAL A 169 -11.53 9.38 8.83
N ASP A 170 -11.38 10.49 9.55
CA ASP A 170 -10.62 10.53 10.80
C ASP A 170 -11.27 9.68 11.90
N GLU A 171 -12.61 9.70 12.01
CA GLU A 171 -13.34 8.83 12.94
C GLU A 171 -13.14 7.33 12.63
N GLN A 172 -13.19 6.93 11.36
CA GLN A 172 -12.95 5.53 10.98
C GLN A 172 -11.49 5.12 11.22
N MET A 173 -10.53 6.01 10.96
CA MET A 173 -9.12 5.74 11.23
C MET A 173 -8.87 5.53 12.73
N MET A 174 -9.44 6.38 13.57
CA MET A 174 -9.33 6.24 15.03
C MET A 174 -10.01 4.96 15.54
N ASN A 175 -11.15 4.59 14.95
CA ASN A 175 -11.85 3.34 15.28
C ASN A 175 -11.00 2.10 14.97
N VAL A 176 -10.31 2.08 13.82
CA VAL A 176 -9.41 0.97 13.46
C VAL A 176 -8.20 0.92 14.39
N GLN A 177 -7.58 2.06 14.70
CA GLN A 177 -6.48 2.09 15.67
C GLN A 177 -6.90 1.57 17.05
N ASN A 178 -8.07 1.96 17.54
CA ASN A 178 -8.56 1.53 18.86
C ASN A 178 -8.90 0.03 18.88
N LYS A 179 -9.53 -0.49 17.83
CA LYS A 179 -9.87 -1.92 17.73
C LYS A 179 -8.64 -2.82 17.61
N ASN A 180 -7.61 -2.34 16.91
CA ASN A 180 -6.42 -3.10 16.55
C ASN A 180 -5.17 -2.59 17.29
N SER A 181 -5.32 -1.99 18.48
CA SER A 181 -4.23 -1.32 19.20
C SER A 181 -3.00 -2.20 19.42
N SER A 182 -3.19 -3.51 19.61
CA SER A 182 -2.12 -4.50 19.76
C SER A 182 -1.24 -4.69 18.51
N TYR A 183 -1.78 -4.38 17.32
CA TYR A 183 -1.07 -4.43 16.04
C TYR A 183 -0.35 -3.12 15.71
N PHE A 184 -0.54 -2.07 16.51
CA PHE A 184 0.20 -0.82 16.38
C PHE A 184 1.27 -0.73 17.46
N VAL A 185 2.33 -0.01 17.14
CA VAL A 185 3.42 0.24 18.07
C VAL A 185 3.04 1.32 19.08
N GLU A 186 3.19 1.03 20.37
CA GLU A 186 2.79 1.94 21.46
C GLU A 186 3.73 3.15 21.64
N TRP A 187 5.01 3.01 21.27
CA TRP A 187 6.00 4.07 21.49
C TRP A 187 6.00 5.15 20.41
N ILE A 188 5.30 4.96 19.29
CA ILE A 188 5.04 6.01 18.29
C ILE A 188 3.61 6.49 18.45
N PRO A 189 3.36 7.62 19.14
CA PRO A 189 2.02 8.16 19.25
C PRO A 189 1.53 8.65 17.87
N ASN A 190 0.24 8.46 17.58
CA ASN A 190 -0.42 8.96 16.36
C ASN A 190 0.29 8.54 15.06
N ASN A 191 0.62 7.26 14.96
CA ASN A 191 1.40 6.65 13.89
C ASN A 191 0.66 6.44 12.55
N VAL A 192 -0.64 6.71 12.51
CA VAL A 192 -1.44 6.63 11.28
C VAL A 192 -1.76 8.04 10.78
N LYS A 193 -1.53 8.28 9.48
CA LYS A 193 -1.84 9.54 8.81
C LYS A 193 -2.85 9.34 7.70
N SER A 194 -3.97 10.04 7.76
CA SER A 194 -4.92 10.15 6.65
C SER A 194 -4.48 11.26 5.68
N SER A 195 -4.87 11.14 4.42
CA SER A 195 -4.76 12.19 3.40
C SER A 195 -5.99 12.07 2.49
N VAL A 196 -6.55 13.20 2.07
CA VAL A 196 -7.81 13.24 1.31
C VAL A 196 -7.66 14.11 0.07
N CYS A 197 -7.95 13.50 -1.08
CA CYS A 197 -7.98 14.16 -2.38
C CYS A 197 -9.39 14.11 -2.97
N ASP A 198 -9.91 15.25 -3.43
CA ASP A 198 -11.27 15.35 -3.98
C ASP A 198 -11.42 14.64 -5.34
N ILE A 199 -10.31 14.38 -6.04
CA ILE A 199 -10.30 13.82 -7.40
C ILE A 199 -10.21 12.29 -7.35
N ALA A 200 -11.35 11.65 -7.61
CA ALA A 200 -11.47 10.19 -7.72
C ALA A 200 -10.67 9.62 -8.90
N PRO A 201 -10.23 8.36 -8.84
CA PRO A 201 -9.60 7.68 -9.97
C PRO A 201 -10.64 7.31 -11.06
N THR A 202 -10.15 7.01 -12.26
CA THR A 202 -10.99 6.64 -13.41
C THR A 202 -11.79 5.37 -13.13
N GLY A 203 -13.11 5.43 -13.32
CA GLY A 203 -14.00 4.27 -13.17
C GLY A 203 -14.48 3.97 -11.75
N LEU A 204 -14.06 4.75 -10.75
CA LEU A 204 -14.52 4.61 -9.36
C LEU A 204 -14.95 5.98 -8.79
N LYS A 205 -15.95 5.98 -7.91
CA LYS A 205 -16.39 7.19 -7.21
C LYS A 205 -15.49 7.54 -6.02
N MET A 206 -14.99 6.50 -5.35
CA MET A 206 -14.09 6.61 -4.21
C MET A 206 -13.07 5.48 -4.26
N SER A 207 -11.87 5.75 -3.77
CA SER A 207 -10.84 4.75 -3.55
C SER A 207 -9.98 5.14 -2.35
N SER A 208 -9.21 4.19 -1.87
CA SER A 208 -8.22 4.43 -0.84
C SER A 208 -6.98 3.60 -1.10
N THR A 209 -5.83 4.18 -0.79
CA THR A 209 -4.52 3.56 -0.96
C THR A 209 -3.84 3.53 0.39
N PHE A 210 -3.41 2.34 0.78
CA PHE A 210 -2.73 2.10 2.03
C PHE A 210 -1.23 2.00 1.80
N ILE A 211 -0.46 2.62 2.68
CA ILE A 211 0.99 2.56 2.73
C ILE A 211 1.37 2.27 4.19
N GLY A 212 1.78 1.05 4.48
CA GLY A 212 2.11 0.59 5.83
C GLY A 212 3.58 0.29 5.98
N ASN A 213 4.21 0.83 7.03
CA ASN A 213 5.50 0.35 7.51
C ASN A 213 5.26 -0.67 8.61
N SER A 214 5.40 -1.95 8.29
CA SER A 214 5.12 -3.05 9.23
C SER A 214 6.33 -3.95 9.39
N THR A 215 6.54 -4.45 10.61
CA THR A 215 7.59 -5.45 10.88
C THR A 215 7.30 -6.81 10.24
N SER A 216 6.07 -7.03 9.74
CA SER A 216 5.69 -8.23 8.98
C SER A 216 6.40 -8.31 7.63
N ILE A 217 6.92 -7.20 7.10
CA ILE A 217 7.70 -7.19 5.84
C ILE A 217 8.92 -8.13 5.89
N GLN A 218 9.38 -8.52 7.09
CA GLN A 218 10.43 -9.53 7.24
C GLN A 218 10.08 -10.86 6.55
N GLU A 219 8.80 -11.23 6.42
CA GLU A 219 8.38 -12.46 5.76
C GLU A 219 8.75 -12.47 4.27
N MET A 220 8.76 -11.30 3.63
CA MET A 220 9.22 -11.16 2.24
C MET A 220 10.73 -11.34 2.08
N PHE A 221 11.49 -11.05 3.13
CA PHE A 221 12.96 -11.08 3.09
C PHE A 221 13.55 -12.38 3.66
N ARG A 222 12.71 -13.30 4.15
CA ARG A 222 13.11 -14.61 4.67
C ARG A 222 13.18 -15.65 3.56
#